data_AF-A0A016V4C9-F1
#
_entry.id   AF-A0A016V4C9-F1
#
_cell.length_a   1.000
_cell.length_b   1.000
_cell.length_c   1.000
_cell.angle_alpha   90.00
_cell.angle_beta   90.00
_cell.angle_gamma   90.00
#
_symmetry.space_group_name_H-M   'P 1'
#
loop_
_entity.id
_entity.type
_entity.pdbx_description
1 polymer ?
#
loop_
_entity_poly.entity_id
_entity_poly.type
_entity_poly.pdbx_seq_one_letter_code
_entity_poly.pdbx_strand_id
1 'polypeptide(L)'
;MDNNLSPEIIRRKRAAWAAYNTIKPAVSQMKNSKLKAELFNTTVIPALCYGSETWASTKALEKQLKTTQLSIKRHLVGFTLRRQRSQGLHNADIRRLYKVADARIRQQIKT
;
A
#
# COMPACT_ATOMS: atom_id res chain seq x y z
N MET A 1 11.35 26.42 14.28
CA MET A 1 10.93 26.10 12.90
C MET A 1 9.99 24.91 12.98
N ASP A 2 8.69 25.18 12.99
CA ASP A 2 7.69 24.12 13.12
C ASP A 2 7.61 23.31 11.83
N ASN A 3 8.07 22.07 11.93
CA ASN A 3 8.02 21.05 10.90
C ASN A 3 6.56 20.71 10.57
N ASN A 4 5.94 21.55 9.77
CA ASN A 4 4.57 21.42 9.26
C ASN A 4 4.51 20.35 8.14
N LEU A 5 5.15 19.19 8.35
CA LEU A 5 5.15 18.03 7.46
C LEU A 5 3.82 17.28 7.52
N SER A 6 3.00 17.53 8.55
CA SER A 6 1.73 16.83 8.79
C SER A 6 0.69 17.03 7.68
N PRO A 7 0.41 18.25 7.18
CA PRO A 7 -0.54 18.47 6.09
C PRO A 7 -0.11 17.79 4.79
N GLU A 8 1.19 17.82 4.49
CA GLU A 8 1.74 17.22 3.28
C GLU A 8 1.63 15.68 3.30
N ILE A 9 1.92 15.07 4.45
CA ILE A 9 1.68 13.64 4.65
C ILE A 9 0.22 13.29 4.43
N ILE A 10 -0.70 14.08 5.00
CA ILE A 10 -2.15 13.85 4.85
C ILE A 10 -2.53 13.93 3.37
N ARG A 11 -2.00 14.91 2.62
CA ARG A 11 -2.22 15.03 1.17
C ARG A 11 -1.73 13.80 0.41
N ARG A 12 -0.50 13.32 0.65
CA ARG A 12 0.05 12.12 -0.01
C ARG A 12 -0.73 10.86 0.32
N LYS A 13 -1.11 10.68 1.59
CA LYS A 13 -1.97 9.56 2.01
C LYS A 13 -3.30 9.59 1.25
N ARG A 14 -3.94 10.77 1.14
CA ARG A 14 -5.19 10.95 0.38
C ARG A 14 -4.99 10.67 -1.11
N ALA A 15 -3.92 11.20 -1.72
CA ALA A 15 -3.61 10.97 -3.12
C ALA A 15 -3.39 9.48 -3.43
N ALA A 16 -2.64 8.78 -2.57
CA ALA A 16 -2.42 7.34 -2.70
C ALA A 16 -3.72 6.52 -2.60
N TRP A 17 -4.59 6.87 -1.64
CA TRP A 17 -5.90 6.23 -1.52
C TRP A 17 -6.82 6.55 -2.72
N ALA A 18 -6.77 7.78 -3.23
CA ALA A 18 -7.50 8.17 -4.43
C ALA A 18 -7.02 7.38 -5.66
N ALA A 19 -5.71 7.30 -5.88
CA ALA A 19 -5.09 6.51 -6.95
C ALA A 19 -5.44 5.02 -6.83
N TYR A 20 -5.50 4.47 -5.61
CA TYR A 20 -5.96 3.10 -5.42
C TYR A 20 -7.44 2.94 -5.77
N ASN A 21 -8.29 3.89 -5.38
CA ASN A 21 -9.73 3.81 -5.63
C ASN A 21 -10.08 3.84 -7.13
N THR A 22 -9.29 4.53 -7.96
CA THR A 22 -9.47 4.52 -9.42
C THR A 22 -9.16 3.15 -10.02
N ILE A 23 -8.09 2.48 -9.56
CA ILE A 23 -7.71 1.14 -10.08
C ILE A 23 -8.46 -0.01 -9.41
N LYS A 24 -9.11 0.23 -8.26
CA LYS A 24 -9.75 -0.81 -7.43
C LYS A 24 -10.72 -1.72 -8.21
N PRO A 25 -11.59 -1.22 -9.10
CA PRO A 25 -12.48 -2.10 -9.88
C PRO A 25 -11.70 -3.04 -10.82
N ALA A 26 -10.67 -2.54 -11.50
CA ALA A 26 -9.83 -3.33 -12.38
C ALA A 26 -9.06 -4.42 -11.60
N VAL A 27 -8.45 -4.03 -10.48
CA VAL A 27 -7.74 -4.92 -9.57
C VAL A 27 -8.66 -6.02 -8.99
N SER A 28 -9.93 -5.73 -8.71
CA SER A 28 -10.82 -6.73 -8.13
C SER A 28 -11.19 -7.84 -9.13
N GLN A 29 -11.27 -7.50 -10.43
CA GLN A 29 -11.59 -8.45 -11.50
C GLN A 29 -10.37 -9.27 -11.95
N MET A 30 -9.16 -8.71 -11.82
CA MET A 30 -7.92 -9.41 -12.15
C MET A 30 -7.73 -10.66 -11.27
N LYS A 31 -7.37 -11.79 -11.87
CA LYS A 31 -6.94 -13.00 -11.13
C LYS A 31 -5.43 -13.05 -10.91
N ASN A 32 -4.65 -12.42 -11.80
CA ASN A 32 -3.19 -12.46 -11.78
C ASN A 32 -2.63 -11.51 -10.71
N SER A 33 -1.88 -12.04 -9.74
CA SER A 33 -1.24 -11.26 -8.67
C SER A 33 -0.11 -10.36 -9.17
N LYS A 34 0.61 -10.76 -10.23
CA LYS A 34 1.72 -9.97 -10.80
C LYS A 34 1.19 -8.67 -11.39
N LEU A 35 0.17 -8.75 -12.24
CA LEU A 35 -0.44 -7.57 -12.87
C LEU A 35 -1.06 -6.61 -11.83
N LYS A 36 -1.67 -7.14 -10.76
CA LYS A 36 -2.15 -6.30 -9.65
C LYS A 36 -1.03 -5.53 -8.97
N ALA A 37 0.11 -6.19 -8.74
CA ALA A 37 1.25 -5.58 -8.08
C ALA A 37 1.95 -4.56 -8.96
N GLU A 38 2.05 -4.84 -10.26
CA GLU A 38 2.60 -3.92 -11.25
C GLU A 38 1.73 -2.67 -11.35
N LEU A 39 0.41 -2.82 -11.52
CA LEU A 39 -0.54 -1.71 -11.54
C LEU A 39 -0.49 -0.89 -10.25
N PHE A 40 -0.32 -1.54 -9.10
CA PHE A 40 -0.12 -0.85 -7.82
C PHE A 40 1.20 -0.05 -7.80
N ASN A 41 2.30 -0.64 -8.28
CA ASN A 41 3.60 0.01 -8.32
C ASN A 41 3.63 1.19 -9.31
N THR A 42 2.88 1.14 -10.40
CA THR A 42 2.85 2.23 -11.39
C THR A 42 1.92 3.38 -11.01
N THR A 43 0.94 3.15 -10.14
CA THR A 43 -0.08 4.18 -9.80
C THR A 43 0.03 4.69 -8.36
N VAL A 44 0.07 3.79 -7.38
CA VAL A 44 -0.01 4.15 -5.95
C VAL A 44 1.34 4.57 -5.40
N ILE A 45 2.43 3.93 -5.85
CA ILE A 45 3.78 4.27 -5.37
C ILE A 45 4.20 5.68 -5.81
N PRO A 46 4.02 6.11 -7.07
CA PRO A 46 4.29 7.49 -7.45
C PRO A 46 3.46 8.50 -6.66
N ALA A 47 2.18 8.22 -6.40
CA ALA A 47 1.33 9.10 -5.59
C ALA A 47 1.79 9.21 -4.12
N LEU A 48 2.44 8.19 -3.56
CA LEU A 48 3.02 8.21 -2.22
C LEU A 48 4.39 8.91 -2.18
N CYS A 49 5.19 8.75 -3.24
CA CYS A 49 6.54 9.28 -3.36
C CYS A 49 6.56 10.71 -3.93
N TYR A 50 5.45 11.21 -4.47
CA TYR A 50 5.37 12.57 -4.98
C TYR A 50 5.84 13.59 -3.93
N GLY A 51 6.83 14.41 -4.29
CA GLY A 51 7.43 15.40 -3.40
C GLY A 51 8.39 14.84 -2.32
N SER A 52 8.82 13.56 -2.38
CA SER A 52 9.94 13.10 -1.53
C SER A 52 11.32 13.54 -2.01
N GLU A 53 11.42 14.00 -3.26
CA GLU A 53 12.68 14.45 -3.88
C GLU A 53 13.19 15.76 -3.25
N THR A 54 12.28 16.62 -2.79
CA THR A 54 12.60 17.98 -2.30
C THR A 54 12.70 18.06 -0.77
N TRP A 55 12.23 17.05 -0.04
CA TRP A 55 12.09 17.12 1.43
C TRP A 55 12.95 16.08 2.13
N ALA A 56 13.72 16.52 3.14
CA ALA A 56 14.48 15.64 4.02
C ALA A 56 13.55 14.64 4.71
N SER A 57 13.61 13.37 4.28
CA SER A 57 12.74 12.33 4.80
C SER A 57 13.13 11.97 6.24
N THR A 58 12.35 12.43 7.21
CA THR A 58 12.53 12.02 8.61
C THR A 58 12.13 10.54 8.76
N LYS A 59 12.81 9.76 9.61
CA LYS A 59 12.45 8.35 9.91
C LYS A 59 10.97 8.17 10.30
N ALA A 60 10.39 9.15 11.00
CA ALA A 60 8.97 9.14 11.36
C ALA A 60 8.05 9.26 10.12
N LEU A 61 8.40 10.11 9.16
CA LEU A 61 7.68 10.30 7.91
C LEU A 61 7.71 9.02 7.06
N GLU A 62 8.89 8.42 6.90
CA GLU A 62 9.04 7.16 6.18
C GLU A 62 8.17 6.05 6.81
N LYS A 63 8.18 5.95 8.14
CA LYS A 63 7.34 4.98 8.87
C LYS A 63 5.85 5.21 8.58
N GLN A 64 5.39 6.45 8.51
CA GLN A 64 3.99 6.76 8.21
C GLN A 64 3.61 6.47 6.75
N LEU A 65 4.49 6.73 5.78
CA LEU A 65 4.25 6.39 4.39
C LEU A 65 4.22 4.88 4.20
N LYS A 66 5.14 4.17 4.85
CA LYS A 66 5.20 2.70 4.85
C LYS A 66 3.95 2.07 5.47
N THR A 67 3.41 2.62 6.56
CA THR A 67 2.17 2.09 7.14
C THR A 67 0.98 2.29 6.20
N THR A 68 0.90 3.42 5.50
CA THR A 68 -0.14 3.65 4.47
C THR A 68 0.01 2.69 3.29
N GLN A 69 1.22 2.54 2.74
CA GLN A 69 1.50 1.59 1.67
C GLN A 69 1.05 0.17 2.05
N LEU A 70 1.41 -0.29 3.25
CA LEU A 70 1.02 -1.61 3.76
C LEU A 70 -0.51 -1.75 3.92
N SER A 71 -1.20 -0.69 4.36
CA SER A 71 -2.66 -0.68 4.47
C SER A 71 -3.33 -0.87 3.12
N ILE A 72 -2.88 -0.16 2.08
CA ILE A 72 -3.43 -0.28 0.73
C ILE A 72 -3.11 -1.67 0.14
N LYS A 73 -1.89 -2.18 0.33
CA LYS A 73 -1.53 -3.54 -0.12
C LYS A 73 -2.37 -4.64 0.56
N ARG A 74 -2.72 -4.50 1.84
CA ARG A 74 -3.66 -5.43 2.51
C ARG A 74 -5.03 -5.45 1.81
N HIS A 75 -5.47 -4.28 1.36
CA HIS A 75 -6.69 -4.13 0.60
C HIS A 75 -6.59 -4.78 -0.79
N LEU A 76 -5.45 -4.64 -1.47
CA LEU A 76 -5.14 -5.28 -2.76
C LEU A 76 -5.29 -6.81 -2.71
N VAL A 77 -4.78 -7.43 -1.65
CA VAL A 77 -4.83 -8.89 -1.44
C VAL A 77 -6.18 -9.36 -0.88
N GLY A 78 -7.10 -8.42 -0.60
CA GLY A 78 -8.45 -8.74 -0.12
C GLY A 78 -8.50 -9.13 1.36
N PHE A 79 -7.51 -8.75 2.17
CA PHE A 79 -7.56 -8.86 3.63
C PHE A 79 -8.26 -7.63 4.21
N THR A 80 -9.57 -7.54 4.00
CA THR A 80 -10.42 -6.51 4.60
C THR A 80 -10.66 -6.82 6.08
N LEU A 81 -10.96 -5.79 6.90
CA LEU A 81 -11.32 -5.97 8.31
C LEU A 81 -12.54 -6.90 8.48
N ARG A 82 -13.45 -6.90 7.50
CA ARG A 82 -14.61 -7.80 7.46
C ARG A 82 -14.17 -9.26 7.29
N ARG A 83 -13.31 -9.53 6.31
CA ARG A 83 -12.75 -10.88 6.10
C ARG A 83 -11.94 -11.34 7.31
N GLN A 84 -11.14 -10.43 7.89
CA GLN A 84 -10.37 -10.70 9.11
C GLN A 84 -11.27 -11.17 10.25
N ARG A 85 -12.34 -10.42 10.55
CA ARG A 85 -13.31 -10.79 11.60
C ARG A 85 -14.02 -12.10 11.28
N SER A 86 -14.44 -12.28 10.03
CA SER A 86 -15.12 -13.51 9.57
C SER A 86 -14.24 -14.76 9.65
N GLN A 87 -12.92 -14.61 9.54
CA GLN A 87 -11.96 -15.73 9.56
C GLN A 87 -11.23 -15.84 10.91
N GLY A 88 -11.58 -15.04 11.92
CA GLY A 88 -10.91 -15.05 13.22
C GLY A 88 -9.40 -14.72 13.16
N LEU A 89 -8.95 -14.07 12.10
CA LEU A 89 -7.51 -13.87 11.84
C LEU A 89 -6.94 -12.79 12.75
N HIS A 90 -5.85 -13.09 13.47
CA HIS A 90 -5.11 -12.09 14.21
C HIS A 90 -4.24 -11.24 13.28
N ASN A 91 -3.84 -10.06 13.75
CA ASN A 91 -2.92 -9.20 12.98
C ASN A 91 -1.58 -9.87 12.68
N ALA A 92 -1.13 -10.81 13.52
CA ALA A 92 0.05 -11.63 13.29
C ALA A 92 -0.13 -12.57 12.08
N ASP A 93 -1.27 -13.25 12.00
CA ASP A 93 -1.60 -14.15 10.88
C ASP A 93 -1.68 -13.39 9.57
N ILE A 94 -2.31 -12.21 9.58
CA ILE A 94 -2.38 -11.37 8.38
C ILE A 94 -1.00 -10.87 7.98
N ARG A 95 -0.12 -10.55 8.92
CA ARG A 95 1.28 -10.18 8.60
C ARG A 95 2.03 -11.37 8.01
N ARG A 96 1.80 -12.59 8.49
CA ARG A 96 2.40 -13.82 7.94
C ARG A 96 1.89 -14.09 6.52
N LEU A 97 0.57 -14.06 6.32
CA LEU A 97 -0.08 -14.22 5.02
C LEU A 97 0.31 -13.13 4.03
N TYR A 98 0.37 -11.88 4.49
CA TYR A 98 0.84 -10.75 3.70
C TYR A 98 2.31 -10.91 3.30
N LYS A 99 3.20 -11.34 4.21
CA LYS A 99 4.62 -11.62 3.87
C LYS A 99 4.74 -12.70 2.81
N VAL A 100 3.96 -13.77 2.90
CA VAL A 100 3.93 -14.85 1.90
C VAL A 100 3.38 -14.35 0.56
N ALA A 101 2.33 -13.52 0.58
CA ALA A 101 1.76 -12.90 -0.62
C ALA A 101 2.72 -11.90 -1.28
N ASP A 102 3.39 -11.05 -0.50
CA ASP A 102 4.39 -10.09 -0.98
C ASP A 102 5.63 -10.82 -1.52
N ALA A 103 6.06 -11.93 -0.90
CA ALA A 103 7.12 -12.79 -1.42
C ALA A 103 6.74 -13.44 -2.76
N ARG A 104 5.50 -13.95 -2.90
CA ARG A 104 4.97 -14.47 -4.17
C ARG A 104 4.93 -13.39 -5.26
N ILE A 105 4.46 -12.19 -4.90
CA ILE A 105 4.45 -11.04 -5.81
C ILE A 105 5.86 -10.68 -6.26
N ARG A 106 6.84 -10.63 -5.34
CA ARG A 106 8.24 -10.30 -5.67
C ARG A 106 8.94 -11.36 -6.53
N GLN A 107 8.73 -12.64 -6.24
CA GLN A 107 9.31 -13.74 -7.01
C GLN A 107 8.80 -13.77 -8.46
N GLN A 108 7.55 -13.38 -8.68
CA GLN A 108 6.95 -13.33 -10.03
C GLN A 108 7.38 -12.11 -10.85
N ILE A 109 7.97 -11.08 -10.24
CA ILE A 109 8.44 -9.85 -10.91
C ILE A 109 9.89 -10.00 -11.42
N LYS A 110 10.65 -11.01 -10.98
CA LYS A 110 12.09 -11.15 -11.22
C LYS A 110 12.48 -11.99 -12.46
N THR A 111 11.66 -11.99 -13.50
CA THR A 111 11.92 -12.66 -14.79
C THR A 111 11.79 -11.63 -15.89
#